data_AF-I7LA03-F1
#
_entry.id   AF-I7LA03-F1
#
_cell.length_a   1.000
_cell.length_b   1.000
_cell.length_c   1.000
_cell.angle_alpha   90.00
_cell.angle_beta   90.00
_cell.angle_gamma   90.00
#
_symmetry.space_group_name_H-M   'P 1'
#
loop_
_entity.id
_entity.type
_entity.pdbx_description
1 polymer ?
#
loop_
_entity_poly.entity_id
_entity_poly.type
_entity_poly.pdbx_seq_one_letter_code
_entity_poly.pdbx_strand_id
1 'polypeptide(L)'
;MKNKLFVRSIITVLLAFMLYSANAKRINSAQIKILEPKTSKVTKKKSSNKKQPQEPTAPKISSAEYDKKVSYDKGSNKKLLSKVEKVMGKNSTYQVAIQDLNNSSRYVRVANSSRVQNVDETMHVFVLIALYRQMQTGKWSSATTIKVKKSDKVKSDSIVLQPNIQYSLAYLRQAMISGSKTAANALVRSIGKSKIQEAISRSGASQTTMKGNFSHSPVGTTTAKDLNQTLISIYQTRVLKKNYAYRVLSAMATKKNKLTSMISGTVYTVGDDNSAAAIVQSGGHSYAISVWSNTDKNFANLGKTVEDWFSQK
;
A
#
# COMPACT_ATOMS: atom_id res chain seq x y z
N MET A 1 28.33 -38.64 -15.06
CA MET A 1 27.15 -37.78 -14.76
C MET A 1 27.48 -36.43 -14.11
N LYS A 2 28.66 -36.21 -13.50
CA LYS A 2 28.98 -34.96 -12.76
C LYS A 2 29.23 -33.72 -13.66
N ASN A 3 29.76 -33.88 -14.87
CA ASN A 3 30.08 -32.73 -15.75
C ASN A 3 28.84 -32.12 -16.43
N LYS A 4 27.76 -32.89 -16.65
CA LYS A 4 26.52 -32.36 -17.26
C LYS A 4 25.74 -31.43 -16.33
N LEU A 5 25.84 -31.64 -15.01
CA LEU A 5 25.19 -30.77 -14.02
C LEU A 5 25.91 -29.42 -13.89
N PHE A 6 27.25 -29.45 -13.92
CA PHE A 6 28.10 -28.25 -13.84
C PHE A 6 27.90 -27.33 -15.06
N VAL A 7 27.87 -27.89 -16.27
CA VAL A 7 27.62 -27.13 -17.51
C VAL A 7 26.23 -26.48 -17.52
N ARG A 8 25.20 -27.18 -17.00
CA ARG A 8 23.83 -26.61 -16.90
C ARG A 8 23.75 -25.45 -15.91
N SER A 9 24.47 -25.52 -14.79
CA SER A 9 24.56 -24.43 -13.83
C SER A 9 25.26 -23.20 -14.42
N ILE A 10 26.33 -23.38 -15.19
CA ILE A 10 27.04 -22.29 -15.86
C ILE A 10 26.14 -21.59 -16.88
N ILE A 11 25.42 -22.35 -17.72
CA ILE A 11 24.50 -21.80 -18.72
C ILE A 11 23.37 -20.99 -18.06
N THR A 12 22.85 -21.47 -16.92
CA THR A 12 21.77 -20.79 -16.19
C THR A 12 22.24 -19.47 -15.57
N VAL A 13 23.47 -19.44 -15.03
CA VAL A 13 24.08 -18.22 -14.49
C VAL A 13 24.37 -17.21 -15.59
N LEU A 14 24.88 -17.67 -16.75
CA LEU A 14 25.12 -16.82 -17.93
C LEU A 14 23.82 -16.20 -18.45
N LEU A 15 22.73 -16.96 -18.54
CA LEU A 15 21.42 -16.46 -18.95
C LEU A 15 20.84 -15.44 -17.95
N ALA A 16 20.97 -15.70 -16.65
CA ALA A 16 20.56 -14.75 -15.61
C ALA A 16 21.37 -13.44 -15.67
N PHE A 17 22.67 -13.54 -15.91
CA PHE A 17 23.55 -12.38 -16.08
C PHE A 17 23.20 -11.59 -17.34
N MET A 18 22.96 -12.25 -18.48
CA MET A 18 22.52 -11.58 -19.70
C MET A 18 21.17 -10.86 -19.53
N LEU A 19 20.20 -11.47 -18.84
CA LEU A 19 18.91 -10.81 -18.53
C LEU A 19 19.11 -9.59 -17.62
N TYR A 20 19.98 -9.70 -16.63
CA TYR A 20 20.31 -8.59 -15.74
C TYR A 20 20.98 -7.44 -16.50
N SER A 21 21.99 -7.73 -17.32
CA SER A 21 22.68 -6.73 -18.15
C SER A 21 21.77 -6.07 -19.17
N ALA A 22 20.87 -6.82 -19.81
CA ALA A 22 19.89 -6.26 -20.75
C ALA A 22 18.90 -5.31 -20.05
N ASN A 23 18.44 -5.65 -18.84
CA ASN A 23 17.59 -4.77 -18.04
C ASN A 23 18.34 -3.52 -17.56
N ALA A 24 19.58 -3.65 -17.10
CA ALA A 24 20.41 -2.51 -16.69
C ALA A 24 20.69 -1.56 -17.86
N LYS A 25 20.98 -2.09 -19.06
CA LYS A 25 21.18 -1.30 -20.27
C LYS A 25 19.89 -0.56 -20.69
N ARG A 26 18.71 -1.18 -20.51
CA ARG A 26 17.42 -0.54 -20.78
C ARG A 26 17.13 0.63 -19.84
N ILE A 27 17.52 0.53 -18.57
CA ILE A 27 17.38 1.60 -17.58
C ILE A 27 18.33 2.77 -17.89
N ASN A 28 19.59 2.47 -18.27
CA ASN A 28 20.57 3.51 -18.61
C ASN A 28 20.32 4.17 -19.98
N SER A 29 19.61 3.50 -20.91
CA SER A 29 19.28 4.05 -22.24
C SER A 29 17.97 4.82 -22.27
N ALA A 30 17.22 4.88 -21.16
CA ALA A 30 16.01 5.67 -21.05
C ALA A 30 16.38 7.14 -20.83
N GLN A 31 16.86 7.81 -21.87
CA GLN A 31 17.00 9.27 -21.87
C GLN A 31 15.61 9.90 -21.84
N ILE A 32 15.29 10.56 -20.73
CA ILE A 32 14.11 11.42 -20.62
C ILE A 32 14.41 12.66 -21.47
N LYS A 33 13.78 12.76 -22.65
CA LYS A 33 13.69 14.03 -23.39
C LYS A 33 12.80 14.97 -22.57
N ILE A 34 13.42 15.85 -21.79
CA ILE A 34 12.74 16.99 -21.19
C ILE A 34 12.50 17.98 -22.32
N LEU A 35 11.24 18.09 -22.77
CA LEU A 35 10.81 19.21 -23.60
C LEU A 35 10.66 20.41 -22.67
N GLU A 36 11.65 21.31 -22.68
CA GLU A 36 11.53 22.61 -22.02
C GLU A 36 10.34 23.39 -22.60
N PRO A 37 9.40 23.89 -21.78
CA PRO A 37 8.39 24.81 -22.25
C PRO A 37 9.04 26.16 -22.62
N LYS A 38 8.80 26.61 -23.85
CA LYS A 38 9.18 27.95 -24.33
C LYS A 38 8.65 29.01 -23.35
N THR A 39 9.56 29.90 -22.97
CA THR A 39 9.35 31.11 -22.18
C THR A 39 8.11 31.89 -22.64
N SER A 40 7.07 31.88 -21.80
CA SER A 40 5.92 32.77 -21.97
C SER A 40 6.16 34.04 -21.16
N LYS A 41 6.24 35.16 -21.87
CA LYS A 41 6.45 36.51 -21.32
C LYS A 41 5.37 36.85 -20.29
N VAL A 42 5.79 37.23 -19.09
CA VAL A 42 4.92 37.78 -18.04
C VAL A 42 4.61 39.24 -18.38
N THR A 43 3.41 39.50 -18.87
CA THR A 43 2.87 40.86 -18.97
C THR A 43 2.28 41.24 -17.61
N LYS A 44 2.91 42.21 -16.93
CA LYS A 44 2.39 42.83 -15.70
C LYS A 44 1.03 43.48 -15.98
N LYS A 45 -0.01 43.08 -15.24
CA LYS A 45 -1.23 43.88 -15.08
C LYS A 45 -1.54 44.11 -13.60
N LYS A 46 -2.01 45.34 -13.37
CA LYS A 46 -2.11 46.09 -12.12
C LYS A 46 -3.04 45.47 -11.08
N SER A 47 -2.64 45.70 -9.83
CA SER A 47 -3.41 45.62 -8.58
C SER A 47 -4.83 46.17 -8.67
N SER A 48 -5.81 45.40 -8.18
CA SER A 48 -6.99 45.94 -7.50
C SER A 48 -7.58 44.94 -6.49
N ASN A 49 -7.76 45.44 -5.27
CA ASN A 49 -8.58 44.99 -4.14
C ASN A 49 -8.47 43.55 -3.60
N LYS A 50 -7.70 43.45 -2.51
CA LYS A 50 -7.72 42.38 -1.49
C LYS A 50 -9.15 42.19 -0.94
N LYS A 51 -9.71 40.99 -1.13
CA LYS A 51 -10.60 40.36 -0.13
C LYS A 51 -9.75 39.34 0.63
N GLN A 52 -9.79 39.43 1.97
CA GLN A 52 -9.10 38.50 2.88
C GLN A 52 -9.40 37.04 2.50
N PRO A 53 -8.39 36.14 2.48
CA PRO A 53 -8.64 34.71 2.41
C PRO A 53 -9.41 34.28 3.66
N GLN A 54 -10.61 33.72 3.49
CA GLN A 54 -11.25 32.96 4.55
C GLN A 54 -10.34 31.79 4.93
N GLU A 55 -10.02 31.70 6.21
CA GLU A 55 -9.27 30.56 6.76
C GLU A 55 -9.97 29.24 6.37
N PRO A 56 -9.21 28.21 5.97
CA PRO A 56 -9.79 26.90 5.73
C PRO A 56 -10.45 26.43 7.02
N THR A 57 -11.77 26.26 6.95
CA THR A 57 -12.58 25.80 8.08
C THR A 57 -12.06 24.42 8.48
N ALA A 58 -11.46 24.32 9.67
CA ALA A 58 -11.00 23.06 10.22
C ALA A 58 -12.16 22.03 10.18
N PRO A 59 -11.92 20.78 9.78
CA PRO A 59 -12.97 19.77 9.74
C PRO A 59 -13.59 19.66 11.14
N LYS A 60 -14.92 19.79 11.23
CA LYS A 60 -15.68 19.56 12.46
C LYS A 60 -15.42 18.12 12.93
N ILE A 61 -14.57 17.99 13.94
CA ILE A 61 -14.31 16.73 14.63
C ILE A 61 -15.58 16.39 15.41
N SER A 62 -16.40 15.47 14.89
CA SER A 62 -17.45 14.84 15.68
C SER A 62 -16.79 14.01 16.79
N SER A 63 -16.95 14.49 18.02
CA SER A 63 -16.46 13.95 19.31
C SER A 63 -14.99 13.53 19.34
N ALA A 64 -14.19 14.23 20.13
CA ALA A 64 -12.84 13.78 20.46
C ALA A 64 -12.91 12.67 21.52
N GLU A 65 -13.09 11.44 21.07
CA GLU A 65 -12.92 10.26 21.92
C GLU A 65 -11.41 10.04 22.11
N TYR A 66 -10.85 10.78 23.05
CA TYR A 66 -9.53 10.49 23.60
C TYR A 66 -9.72 9.39 24.63
N ASP A 67 -9.73 8.14 24.17
CA ASP A 67 -9.60 7.01 25.09
C ASP A 67 -8.15 7.00 25.59
N LYS A 68 -7.84 7.85 26.58
CA LYS A 68 -6.47 8.06 27.09
C LYS A 68 -5.86 6.79 27.69
N LYS A 69 -6.67 5.74 27.92
CA LYS A 69 -6.18 4.45 28.41
C LYS A 69 -5.66 3.63 27.25
N VAL A 70 -4.34 3.52 27.16
CA VAL A 70 -3.69 2.59 26.22
C VAL A 70 -4.13 1.16 26.55
N SER A 71 -4.60 0.47 25.52
CA SER A 71 -5.00 -0.93 25.53
C SER A 71 -4.05 -1.75 24.67
N TYR A 72 -3.86 -3.02 25.03
CA TYR A 72 -3.03 -3.95 24.27
C TYR A 72 -3.55 -5.39 24.40
N ASP A 73 -3.31 -6.21 23.37
CA ASP A 73 -3.71 -7.62 23.39
C ASP A 73 -2.90 -8.38 24.45
N LYS A 74 -3.57 -9.25 25.22
CA LYS A 74 -2.91 -10.26 26.09
C LYS A 74 -1.94 -11.08 25.23
N GLY A 75 -0.67 -11.13 25.62
CA GLY A 75 0.41 -11.80 24.86
C GLY A 75 1.31 -10.87 24.05
N SER A 76 0.99 -9.57 23.96
CA SER A 76 1.89 -8.60 23.32
C SER A 76 3.27 -8.59 24.00
N ASN A 77 4.34 -8.53 23.20
CA ASN A 77 5.70 -8.50 23.69
C ASN A 77 5.96 -7.19 24.47
N LYS A 78 6.16 -7.31 25.79
CA LYS A 78 6.29 -6.15 26.70
C LYS A 78 7.44 -5.21 26.34
N LYS A 79 8.59 -5.73 25.89
CA LYS A 79 9.78 -4.92 25.54
C LYS A 79 9.52 -4.09 24.29
N LEU A 80 8.94 -4.70 23.26
CA LEU A 80 8.58 -3.97 22.03
C LEU A 80 7.42 -3.00 22.27
N LEU A 81 6.41 -3.41 23.05
CA LEU A 81 5.26 -2.58 23.43
C LEU A 81 5.72 -1.24 24.04
N SER A 82 6.61 -1.30 25.05
CA SER A 82 7.14 -0.09 25.70
C SER A 82 7.88 0.84 24.73
N LYS A 83 8.63 0.28 23.77
CA LYS A 83 9.29 1.07 22.71
C LYS A 83 8.26 1.74 21.80
N VAL A 84 7.20 1.03 21.40
CA VAL A 84 6.13 1.57 20.56
C VAL A 84 5.38 2.70 21.28
N GLU A 85 4.98 2.50 22.53
CA GLU A 85 4.29 3.53 23.34
C GLU A 85 5.16 4.79 23.49
N LYS A 86 6.46 4.62 23.75
CA LYS A 86 7.39 5.75 23.88
C LYS A 86 7.47 6.57 22.59
N VAL A 87 7.51 5.91 21.43
CA VAL A 87 7.64 6.58 20.12
C VAL A 87 6.33 7.22 19.68
N MET A 88 5.20 6.54 19.89
CA MET A 88 3.89 7.09 19.51
C MET A 88 3.46 8.23 20.43
N GLY A 89 3.95 8.23 21.68
CA GLY A 89 3.68 9.26 22.66
C GLY A 89 2.25 9.22 23.21
N LYS A 90 1.94 10.16 24.11
CA LYS A 90 0.64 10.25 24.80
C LYS A 90 -0.34 11.23 24.15
N ASN A 91 0.14 12.06 23.23
CA ASN A 91 -0.61 13.18 22.65
C ASN A 91 -1.24 12.84 21.29
N SER A 92 -0.97 11.64 20.76
CA SER A 92 -1.52 11.15 19.51
C SER A 92 -2.57 10.08 19.78
N THR A 93 -3.60 10.04 18.95
CA THR A 93 -4.53 8.92 18.87
C THR A 93 -3.96 7.93 17.86
N TYR A 94 -3.82 6.65 18.22
CA TYR A 94 -3.18 5.66 17.37
C TYR A 94 -3.64 4.23 17.61
N GLN A 95 -3.37 3.41 16.60
CA GLN A 95 -3.38 1.94 16.66
C GLN A 95 -2.10 1.44 15.99
N VAL A 96 -1.41 0.49 16.60
CA VAL A 96 -0.23 -0.16 16.03
C VAL A 96 -0.39 -1.68 16.16
N ALA A 97 -0.12 -2.39 15.07
CA ALA A 97 -0.07 -3.85 15.03
C ALA A 97 1.23 -4.30 14.36
N ILE A 98 2.02 -5.10 15.06
CA ILE A 98 3.30 -5.64 14.61
C ILE A 98 3.30 -7.15 14.86
N GLN A 99 3.79 -7.94 13.91
CA GLN A 99 3.93 -9.39 14.08
C GLN A 99 5.16 -9.91 13.34
N ASP A 100 5.96 -10.71 14.03
CA ASP A 100 7.02 -11.51 13.42
C ASP A 100 6.40 -12.58 12.51
N LEU A 101 6.86 -12.65 11.28
CA LEU A 101 6.37 -13.59 10.27
C LEU A 101 7.01 -14.98 10.40
N ASN A 102 8.13 -15.10 11.11
CA ASN A 102 8.80 -16.36 11.43
C ASN A 102 8.34 -16.94 12.76
N ASN A 103 7.81 -16.11 13.67
CA ASN A 103 7.25 -16.56 14.95
C ASN A 103 6.00 -15.76 15.34
N SER A 104 4.81 -16.30 15.08
CA SER A 104 3.55 -15.60 15.32
C SER A 104 3.26 -15.29 16.80
N SER A 105 3.95 -15.91 17.76
CA SER A 105 3.81 -15.57 19.19
C SER A 105 4.53 -14.27 19.56
N ARG A 106 5.43 -13.79 18.68
CA ARG A 106 6.19 -12.56 18.84
C ARG A 106 5.49 -11.41 18.11
N TYR A 107 4.57 -10.75 18.79
CA TYR A 107 3.77 -9.66 18.24
C TYR A 107 3.54 -8.52 19.25
N VAL A 108 3.07 -7.38 18.76
CA VAL A 108 2.55 -6.26 19.56
C VAL A 108 1.27 -5.76 18.92
N ARG A 109 0.22 -5.57 19.71
CA ARG A 109 -0.97 -4.83 19.31
C ARG A 109 -1.30 -3.85 20.41
N VAL A 110 -1.31 -2.56 20.08
CA VAL A 110 -1.49 -1.48 21.04
C VAL A 110 -2.32 -0.37 20.42
N ALA A 111 -3.25 0.17 21.20
CA ALA A 111 -4.14 1.21 20.74
C ALA A 111 -4.63 2.06 21.92
N ASN A 112 -4.77 3.36 21.71
CA ASN A 112 -5.52 4.26 22.59
C ASN A 112 -6.80 4.78 21.90
N SER A 113 -7.28 4.03 20.90
CA SER A 113 -8.54 4.26 20.22
C SER A 113 -8.99 3.02 19.47
N SER A 114 -10.29 2.73 19.51
CA SER A 114 -10.96 1.65 18.79
C SER A 114 -11.47 2.06 17.40
N ARG A 115 -11.23 3.31 16.97
CA ARG A 115 -11.79 3.88 15.73
C ARG A 115 -11.44 3.06 14.50
N VAL A 116 -12.44 2.84 13.66
CA VAL A 116 -12.24 2.38 12.27
C VAL A 116 -11.95 3.60 11.41
N GLN A 117 -10.98 3.48 10.51
CA GLN A 117 -10.26 4.61 9.93
C GLN A 117 -10.57 4.73 8.46
N ASN A 118 -10.90 5.94 8.04
CA ASN A 118 -11.06 6.30 6.65
C ASN A 118 -9.73 6.13 5.90
N VAL A 119 -9.78 5.42 4.76
CA VAL A 119 -8.62 5.14 3.92
C VAL A 119 -8.99 5.23 2.44
N ASP A 120 -7.98 5.55 1.62
CA ASP A 120 -8.13 5.79 0.19
C ASP A 120 -7.22 4.86 -0.62
N GLU A 121 -5.95 5.23 -0.82
CA GLU A 121 -4.97 4.43 -1.58
C GLU A 121 -4.75 3.06 -0.96
N THR A 122 -4.91 2.94 0.35
CA THR A 122 -4.84 1.65 1.03
C THR A 122 -5.81 0.63 0.44
N MET A 123 -6.95 1.05 -0.08
CA MET A 123 -7.93 0.14 -0.68
C MET A 123 -7.44 -0.54 -1.96
N HIS A 124 -6.37 -0.04 -2.60
CA HIS A 124 -5.76 -0.70 -3.75
C HIS A 124 -5.31 -2.14 -3.43
N VAL A 125 -4.83 -2.44 -2.22
CA VAL A 125 -4.40 -3.80 -1.87
C VAL A 125 -5.56 -4.78 -1.95
N PHE A 126 -6.74 -4.40 -1.48
CA PHE A 126 -7.93 -5.25 -1.52
C PHE A 126 -8.46 -5.42 -2.94
N VAL A 127 -8.38 -4.38 -3.77
CA VAL A 127 -8.68 -4.48 -5.21
C VAL A 127 -7.72 -5.45 -5.89
N LEU A 128 -6.42 -5.41 -5.58
CA LEU A 128 -5.41 -6.33 -6.12
C LEU A 128 -5.68 -7.78 -5.69
N ILE A 129 -6.00 -8.01 -4.40
CA ILE A 129 -6.35 -9.35 -3.91
C ILE A 129 -7.56 -9.88 -4.69
N ALA A 130 -8.62 -9.08 -4.81
CA ALA A 130 -9.84 -9.48 -5.52
C ALA A 130 -9.59 -9.73 -7.01
N LEU A 131 -8.78 -8.90 -7.67
CA LEU A 131 -8.36 -9.06 -9.06
C LEU A 131 -7.66 -10.39 -9.28
N TYR A 132 -6.61 -10.67 -8.49
CA TYR A 132 -5.86 -11.92 -8.65
C TYR A 132 -6.64 -13.15 -8.22
N ARG A 133 -7.64 -12.99 -7.35
CA ARG A 133 -8.60 -14.05 -7.04
C ARG A 133 -9.44 -14.39 -8.28
N GLN A 134 -9.92 -13.42 -9.05
CA GLN A 134 -10.63 -13.69 -10.32
C GLN A 134 -9.71 -14.41 -11.33
N MET A 135 -8.42 -14.08 -11.35
CA MET A 135 -7.46 -14.77 -12.21
C MET A 135 -7.20 -16.21 -11.74
N GLN A 136 -7.09 -16.41 -10.42
CA GLN A 136 -6.85 -17.73 -9.83
C GLN A 136 -8.02 -18.70 -10.08
N THR A 137 -9.25 -18.21 -10.13
CA THR A 137 -10.43 -19.04 -10.43
C THR A 137 -10.65 -19.22 -11.93
N GLY A 138 -9.74 -18.73 -12.78
CA GLY A 138 -9.86 -18.82 -14.24
C GLY A 138 -10.90 -17.90 -14.87
N LYS A 139 -11.59 -17.06 -14.08
CA LYS A 139 -12.60 -16.13 -14.60
C LYS A 139 -11.95 -15.09 -15.51
N TRP A 140 -10.77 -14.60 -15.12
CA TRP A 140 -9.96 -13.65 -15.88
C TRP A 140 -8.61 -14.26 -16.24
N SER A 141 -8.07 -13.85 -17.38
CA SER A 141 -6.75 -14.27 -17.87
C SER A 141 -5.88 -13.04 -18.17
N SER A 142 -4.64 -13.27 -18.59
CA SER A 142 -3.76 -12.19 -19.06
C SER A 142 -4.30 -11.49 -20.31
N ALA A 143 -5.15 -12.15 -21.09
CA ALA A 143 -5.77 -11.59 -22.29
C ALA A 143 -7.04 -10.77 -21.99
N THR A 144 -7.55 -10.80 -20.74
CA THR A 144 -8.74 -10.05 -20.37
C THR A 144 -8.52 -8.55 -20.54
N THR A 145 -9.44 -7.91 -21.27
CA THR A 145 -9.56 -6.47 -21.41
C THR A 145 -10.78 -5.96 -20.65
N ILE A 146 -10.71 -4.71 -20.21
CA ILE A 146 -11.83 -4.01 -19.58
C ILE A 146 -12.06 -2.71 -20.33
N LYS A 147 -13.31 -2.50 -20.75
CA LYS A 147 -13.76 -1.22 -21.30
C LYS A 147 -13.94 -0.21 -20.17
N VAL A 148 -13.20 0.89 -20.21
CA VAL A 148 -13.38 2.02 -19.30
C VAL A 148 -14.69 2.71 -19.66
N LYS A 149 -15.61 2.86 -18.70
CA LYS A 149 -16.89 3.56 -18.90
C LYS A 149 -16.75 5.03 -18.55
N LYS A 150 -17.66 5.86 -19.06
CA LYS A 150 -17.75 7.28 -18.67
C LYS A 150 -17.89 7.46 -17.15
N SER A 151 -18.61 6.56 -16.48
CA SER A 151 -18.79 6.55 -15.02
C SER A 151 -17.52 6.26 -14.22
N ASP A 152 -16.49 5.67 -14.84
CA ASP A 152 -15.24 5.35 -14.15
C ASP A 152 -14.29 6.56 -14.10
N LYS A 153 -14.48 7.51 -15.03
CA LYS A 153 -13.55 8.62 -15.28
C LYS A 153 -13.52 9.60 -14.11
N VAL A 154 -12.30 9.90 -13.65
CA VAL A 154 -12.01 11.00 -12.73
C VAL A 154 -11.32 12.12 -13.53
N LYS A 155 -11.82 13.35 -13.45
CA LYS A 155 -11.33 14.47 -14.29
C LYS A 155 -9.92 14.92 -13.93
N SER A 156 -9.54 14.85 -12.66
CA SER A 156 -8.24 15.28 -12.13
C SER A 156 -7.20 14.16 -12.04
N ASP A 157 -7.40 13.07 -12.80
CA ASP A 157 -6.51 11.91 -12.76
C ASP A 157 -5.22 12.19 -13.52
N SER A 158 -4.07 11.89 -12.92
CA SER A 158 -2.75 12.13 -13.53
C SER A 158 -2.50 11.24 -14.76
N ILE A 159 -3.13 10.07 -14.81
CA ILE A 159 -3.09 9.14 -15.93
C ILE A 159 -4.44 9.20 -16.66
N VAL A 160 -4.42 9.70 -17.89
CA VAL A 160 -5.64 9.91 -18.67
C VAL A 160 -6.05 8.62 -19.39
N LEU A 161 -7.09 7.96 -18.88
CA LEU A 161 -7.77 6.87 -19.56
C LEU A 161 -9.01 7.38 -20.30
N GLN A 162 -9.16 6.97 -21.56
CA GLN A 162 -10.27 7.41 -22.40
C GLN A 162 -11.49 6.51 -22.17
N PRO A 163 -12.68 7.10 -21.95
CA PRO A 163 -13.93 6.34 -21.93
C PRO A 163 -14.15 5.60 -23.25
N ASN A 164 -14.86 4.48 -23.16
CA ASN A 164 -15.21 3.59 -24.26
C ASN A 164 -14.03 2.89 -24.94
N ILE A 165 -12.81 3.04 -24.42
CA ILE A 165 -11.64 2.28 -24.86
C ILE A 165 -11.44 1.05 -23.98
N GLN A 166 -11.04 -0.06 -24.60
CA GLN A 166 -10.65 -1.28 -23.92
C GLN A 166 -9.17 -1.24 -23.57
N TYR A 167 -8.86 -1.55 -22.31
CA TYR A 167 -7.48 -1.64 -21.83
C TYR A 167 -7.22 -3.03 -21.28
N SER A 168 -5.99 -3.52 -21.43
CA SER A 168 -5.59 -4.80 -20.83
C SER A 168 -5.64 -4.74 -19.31
N LEU A 169 -5.95 -5.87 -18.67
CA LEU A 169 -5.96 -5.98 -17.21
C LEU A 169 -4.61 -5.56 -16.60
N ALA A 170 -3.51 -5.94 -17.24
CA ALA A 170 -2.16 -5.58 -16.80
C ALA A 170 -1.93 -4.06 -16.80
N TYR A 171 -2.41 -3.36 -17.83
CA TYR A 171 -2.29 -1.91 -17.95
C TYR A 171 -3.12 -1.20 -16.88
N LEU A 172 -4.39 -1.58 -16.71
CA LEU A 172 -5.25 -0.99 -15.68
C LEU A 172 -4.71 -1.22 -14.26
N ARG A 173 -4.19 -2.42 -13.98
CA ARG A 173 -3.53 -2.72 -12.71
C ARG A 173 -2.34 -1.79 -12.49
N GLN A 174 -1.46 -1.65 -13.49
CA GLN A 174 -0.29 -0.78 -13.36
C GLN A 174 -0.69 0.69 -13.18
N ALA A 175 -1.66 1.17 -13.97
CA ALA A 175 -2.17 2.52 -13.86
C ALA A 175 -2.75 2.81 -12.46
N MET A 176 -3.52 1.87 -11.89
CA MET A 176 -4.03 1.98 -10.51
C MET A 176 -2.89 2.09 -9.49
N ILE A 177 -1.88 1.21 -9.55
CA ILE A 177 -0.71 1.25 -8.65
C ILE A 177 0.06 2.58 -8.81
N SER A 178 0.09 3.13 -10.02
CA SER A 178 0.70 4.43 -10.32
C SER A 178 -0.18 5.63 -9.93
N GLY A 179 -1.37 5.41 -9.37
CA GLY A 179 -2.24 6.45 -8.81
C GLY A 179 -3.47 6.80 -9.65
N SER A 180 -3.78 6.07 -10.73
CA SER A 180 -4.97 6.32 -11.55
C SER A 180 -6.25 5.89 -10.85
N LYS A 181 -7.04 6.87 -10.40
CA LYS A 181 -8.37 6.67 -9.84
C LYS A 181 -9.35 6.13 -10.86
N THR A 182 -9.20 6.51 -12.13
CA THR A 182 -10.02 6.00 -13.24
C THR A 182 -9.77 4.51 -13.47
N ALA A 183 -8.50 4.09 -13.45
CA ALA A 183 -8.15 2.67 -13.56
C ALA A 183 -8.69 1.87 -12.38
N ALA A 184 -8.54 2.41 -11.17
CA ALA A 184 -9.06 1.83 -9.94
C ALA A 184 -10.58 1.64 -10.02
N ASN A 185 -11.32 2.68 -10.44
CA ASN A 185 -12.77 2.62 -10.62
C ASN A 185 -13.21 1.59 -11.65
N ALA A 186 -12.52 1.52 -12.80
CA ALA A 186 -12.82 0.53 -13.84
C ALA A 186 -12.61 -0.91 -13.33
N LEU A 187 -11.54 -1.15 -12.55
CA LEU A 187 -11.28 -2.44 -11.91
C LEU A 187 -12.35 -2.76 -10.86
N VAL A 188 -12.66 -1.83 -9.96
CA VAL A 188 -13.68 -2.00 -8.90
C VAL A 188 -15.03 -2.36 -9.50
N ARG A 189 -15.47 -1.63 -10.53
CA ARG A 189 -16.74 -1.90 -11.22
C ARG A 189 -16.74 -3.28 -11.87
N SER A 190 -15.63 -3.66 -12.51
CA SER A 190 -15.55 -4.91 -13.27
C SER A 190 -15.42 -6.14 -12.37
N ILE A 191 -14.75 -6.01 -11.21
CA ILE A 191 -14.66 -7.05 -10.19
C ILE A 191 -15.98 -7.17 -9.41
N GLY A 192 -16.58 -6.02 -9.08
CA GLY A 192 -17.76 -5.90 -8.22
C GLY A 192 -17.40 -5.77 -6.73
N LYS A 193 -18.06 -4.84 -6.04
CA LYS A 193 -17.82 -4.55 -4.61
C LYS A 193 -17.98 -5.80 -3.71
N SER A 194 -18.95 -6.66 -4.00
CA SER A 194 -19.17 -7.92 -3.26
C SER A 194 -17.94 -8.83 -3.30
N LYS A 195 -17.26 -8.95 -4.45
CA LYS A 195 -16.04 -9.76 -4.58
C LYS A 195 -14.83 -9.13 -3.91
N ILE A 196 -14.79 -7.81 -3.84
CA ILE A 196 -13.78 -7.09 -3.04
C ILE A 196 -14.03 -7.32 -1.55
N GLN A 197 -15.28 -7.25 -1.09
CA GLN A 197 -15.62 -7.53 0.31
C GLN A 197 -15.35 -9.00 0.68
N GLU A 198 -15.61 -9.96 -0.22
CA GLU A 198 -15.23 -11.37 -0.02
C GLU A 198 -13.71 -11.52 0.16
N ALA A 199 -12.91 -10.79 -0.63
CA ALA A 199 -11.46 -10.78 -0.51
C ALA A 199 -11.00 -10.16 0.83
N ILE A 200 -11.62 -9.06 1.26
CA ILE A 200 -11.38 -8.42 2.57
C ILE A 200 -11.64 -9.43 3.70
N SER A 201 -12.82 -10.04 3.74
CA SER A 201 -13.19 -10.99 4.80
C SER A 201 -12.26 -12.21 4.83
N ARG A 202 -11.87 -12.75 3.66
CA ARG A 202 -10.90 -13.87 3.57
C ARG A 202 -9.50 -13.52 4.04
N SER A 203 -9.14 -12.25 4.03
CA SER A 203 -7.87 -11.75 4.55
C SER A 203 -7.85 -11.70 6.08
N GLY A 204 -8.98 -11.96 6.75
CA GLY A 204 -9.13 -11.83 8.20
C GLY A 204 -9.37 -10.39 8.67
N ALA A 205 -9.65 -9.47 7.74
CA ALA A 205 -9.90 -8.06 8.02
C ALA A 205 -11.40 -7.83 8.29
N SER A 206 -11.84 -8.07 9.52
CA SER A 206 -13.26 -8.09 9.89
C SER A 206 -13.93 -6.72 10.03
N GLN A 207 -13.15 -5.67 10.29
CA GLN A 207 -13.64 -4.29 10.44
C GLN A 207 -13.44 -3.47 9.16
N THR A 208 -12.76 -4.04 8.17
CA THR A 208 -12.49 -3.38 6.90
C THR A 208 -13.70 -3.45 5.99
N THR A 209 -14.06 -2.32 5.39
CA THR A 209 -15.22 -2.22 4.51
C THR A 209 -14.94 -1.27 3.36
N MET A 210 -15.32 -1.68 2.15
CA MET A 210 -15.35 -0.76 1.02
C MET A 210 -16.61 0.11 1.08
N LYS A 211 -16.46 1.43 1.21
CA LYS A 211 -17.59 2.37 1.29
C LYS A 211 -17.98 2.86 -0.11
N GLY A 212 -16.98 3.32 -0.87
CA GLY A 212 -17.18 4.07 -2.09
C GLY A 212 -16.47 3.50 -3.30
N ASN A 213 -16.01 4.42 -4.14
CA ASN A 213 -15.08 4.21 -5.24
C ASN A 213 -13.98 5.28 -5.13
N PHE A 214 -12.98 5.27 -6.02
CA PHE A 214 -11.83 6.15 -5.95
C PHE A 214 -12.12 7.60 -6.42
N SER A 215 -13.38 7.94 -6.70
CA SER A 215 -13.77 9.31 -7.06
C SER A 215 -13.94 10.22 -5.85
N HIS A 216 -14.22 9.67 -4.66
CA HIS A 216 -14.45 10.43 -3.43
C HIS A 216 -13.77 9.76 -2.25
N SER A 217 -13.23 10.57 -1.34
CA SER A 217 -12.70 10.10 -0.06
C SER A 217 -13.83 10.09 0.99
N PRO A 218 -13.93 9.06 1.85
CA PRO A 218 -13.08 7.87 1.88
C PRO A 218 -13.52 6.77 0.90
N VAL A 219 -12.56 6.07 0.30
CA VAL A 219 -12.84 4.86 -0.49
C VAL A 219 -13.32 3.70 0.40
N GLY A 220 -12.73 3.56 1.58
CA GLY A 220 -13.05 2.52 2.52
C GLY A 220 -12.70 2.89 3.96
N THR A 221 -12.93 1.93 4.85
CA THR A 221 -12.56 2.02 6.25
C THR A 221 -11.77 0.78 6.67
N THR A 222 -10.80 0.91 7.58
CA THR A 222 -9.96 -0.20 8.07
C THR A 222 -9.46 0.02 9.50
N THR A 223 -8.70 -0.93 10.05
CA THR A 223 -7.92 -0.78 11.29
C THR A 223 -6.47 -1.18 11.08
N ALA A 224 -5.56 -0.74 11.95
CA ALA A 224 -4.16 -1.20 11.87
C ALA A 224 -4.06 -2.73 12.03
N LYS A 225 -4.92 -3.32 12.87
CA LYS A 225 -5.02 -4.78 13.06
C LYS A 225 -5.45 -5.47 11.77
N ASP A 226 -6.48 -4.97 11.10
CA ASP A 226 -6.99 -5.57 9.86
C ASP A 226 -5.99 -5.46 8.70
N LEU A 227 -5.30 -4.32 8.57
CA LEU A 227 -4.24 -4.18 7.58
C LEU A 227 -3.08 -5.14 7.86
N ASN A 228 -2.67 -5.27 9.13
CA ASN A 228 -1.63 -6.22 9.51
C ASN A 228 -2.04 -7.67 9.18
N GLN A 229 -3.27 -8.08 9.52
CA GLN A 229 -3.80 -9.40 9.15
C GLN A 229 -3.86 -9.60 7.64
N THR A 230 -4.24 -8.57 6.89
CA THR A 230 -4.27 -8.62 5.43
C THR A 230 -2.88 -8.90 4.87
N LEU A 231 -1.86 -8.15 5.30
CA LEU A 231 -0.48 -8.37 4.88
C LEU A 231 0.02 -9.77 5.23
N ILE A 232 -0.23 -10.23 6.46
CA ILE A 232 0.13 -11.58 6.90
C ILE A 232 -0.56 -12.65 6.04
N SER A 233 -1.85 -12.47 5.72
CA SER A 233 -2.62 -13.42 4.90
C SER A 233 -2.09 -13.52 3.46
N ILE A 234 -1.58 -12.41 2.90
CA ILE A 234 -0.91 -12.39 1.60
C ILE A 234 0.43 -13.12 1.72
N TYR A 235 1.25 -12.76 2.70
CA TYR A 235 2.58 -13.33 2.91
C TYR A 235 2.54 -14.85 3.09
N GLN A 236 1.62 -15.33 3.92
CA GLN A 236 1.41 -16.76 4.21
C GLN A 236 0.62 -17.48 3.12
N THR A 237 0.26 -16.82 2.01
CA THR A 237 -0.49 -17.41 0.89
C THR A 237 -1.87 -17.96 1.28
N ARG A 238 -2.45 -17.43 2.37
CA ARG A 238 -3.78 -17.85 2.88
C ARG A 238 -4.91 -17.28 2.03
N VAL A 239 -4.79 -16.02 1.59
CA VAL A 239 -5.83 -15.35 0.81
C VAL A 239 -5.74 -15.67 -0.68
N LEU A 240 -4.55 -15.99 -1.18
CA LEU A 240 -4.23 -16.28 -2.58
C LEU A 240 -3.13 -17.35 -2.66
N LYS A 241 -3.16 -18.18 -3.72
CA LYS A 241 -2.07 -19.11 -4.03
C LYS A 241 -0.76 -18.33 -4.24
N LYS A 242 0.35 -18.99 -3.93
CA LYS A 242 1.72 -18.45 -3.89
C LYS A 242 2.06 -17.50 -5.04
N ASN A 243 1.85 -17.92 -6.29
CA ASN A 243 2.15 -17.11 -7.48
C ASN A 243 1.33 -15.80 -7.55
N TYR A 244 0.08 -15.80 -7.10
CA TYR A 244 -0.79 -14.62 -7.08
C TYR A 244 -0.51 -13.72 -5.88
N ALA A 245 -0.25 -14.31 -4.71
CA ALA A 245 0.18 -13.59 -3.52
C ALA A 245 1.45 -12.76 -3.78
N TYR A 246 2.48 -13.36 -4.41
CA TYR A 246 3.69 -12.61 -4.78
C TYR A 246 3.44 -11.48 -5.76
N ARG A 247 2.44 -11.59 -6.64
CA ARG A 247 2.08 -10.51 -7.55
C ARG A 247 1.39 -9.33 -6.82
N VAL A 248 0.71 -9.58 -5.71
CA VAL A 248 0.23 -8.53 -4.80
C VAL A 248 1.43 -7.88 -4.09
N LEU A 249 2.31 -8.68 -3.49
CA LEU A 249 3.49 -8.16 -2.79
C LEU A 249 4.36 -7.31 -3.74
N SER A 250 4.65 -7.81 -4.94
CA SER A 250 5.43 -7.08 -5.94
C SER A 250 4.79 -5.77 -6.36
N ALA A 251 3.46 -5.65 -6.35
CA ALA A 251 2.76 -4.40 -6.63
C ALA A 251 2.88 -3.38 -5.47
N MET A 252 3.10 -3.86 -4.25
CA MET A 252 3.34 -3.02 -3.06
C MET A 252 4.83 -2.69 -2.85
N ALA A 253 5.73 -3.25 -3.65
CA ALA A 253 7.16 -2.96 -3.56
C ALA A 253 7.51 -1.53 -4.05
N THR A 254 6.57 -0.85 -4.70
CA THR A 254 6.82 0.42 -5.39
C THR A 254 6.47 1.60 -4.50
N LYS A 255 7.52 2.32 -4.06
CA LYS A 255 7.57 3.54 -3.22
C LYS A 255 7.64 3.28 -1.72
N LYS A 256 8.49 4.04 -1.02
CA LYS A 256 8.50 4.13 0.45
C LYS A 256 7.42 5.10 0.90
N ASN A 257 6.77 4.82 2.02
CA ASN A 257 5.95 5.78 2.76
C ASN A 257 6.69 6.24 4.03
N LYS A 258 6.13 7.19 4.79
CA LYS A 258 6.78 7.71 6.01
C LYS A 258 7.15 6.60 6.99
N LEU A 259 6.29 5.60 7.20
CA LEU A 259 6.54 4.45 8.07
C LEU A 259 7.80 3.67 7.67
N THR A 260 8.04 3.52 6.38
CA THR A 260 9.12 2.68 5.84
C THR A 260 10.35 3.48 5.39
N SER A 261 10.31 4.80 5.52
CA SER A 261 11.36 5.73 5.07
C SER A 261 12.74 5.41 5.67
N MET A 262 12.77 5.02 6.94
CA MET A 262 13.98 4.70 7.70
C MET A 262 14.26 3.19 7.84
N ILE A 263 13.53 2.35 7.10
CA ILE A 263 13.71 0.89 7.09
C ILE A 263 14.59 0.51 5.89
N SER A 264 15.50 -0.45 6.12
CA SER A 264 16.38 -1.04 5.11
C SER A 264 15.89 -2.44 4.70
N GLY A 265 16.38 -2.94 3.57
CA GLY A 265 16.00 -4.26 3.05
C GLY A 265 14.80 -4.24 2.10
N THR A 266 14.16 -5.40 1.93
CA THR A 266 13.01 -5.55 1.03
C THR A 266 11.75 -5.15 1.78
N VAL A 267 11.05 -4.14 1.26
CA VAL A 267 9.84 -3.60 1.88
C VAL A 267 8.69 -3.63 0.89
N TYR A 268 7.57 -4.21 1.32
CA TYR A 268 6.30 -4.18 0.59
C TYR A 268 5.32 -3.34 1.39
N THR A 269 4.91 -2.19 0.86
CA THR A 269 4.18 -1.19 1.64
C THR A 269 2.90 -0.73 0.96
N VAL A 270 1.95 -0.34 1.79
CA VAL A 270 0.69 0.27 1.41
C VAL A 270 0.33 1.30 2.47
N GLY A 271 -0.32 2.40 2.09
CA GLY A 271 -0.79 3.37 3.07
C GLY A 271 -1.28 4.67 2.45
N ASP A 272 -1.98 5.41 3.28
CA ASP A 272 -2.33 6.81 3.15
C ASP A 272 -1.45 7.64 4.10
N ASP A 273 -1.66 8.95 4.21
CA ASP A 273 -0.86 9.81 5.11
C ASP A 273 -0.94 9.32 6.56
N ASN A 274 -2.16 9.09 7.06
CA ASN A 274 -2.45 8.77 8.47
C ASN A 274 -2.59 7.27 8.75
N SER A 275 -2.38 6.40 7.75
CA SER A 275 -2.44 4.95 7.91
C SER A 275 -1.40 4.30 7.02
N ALA A 276 -0.53 3.48 7.56
CA ALA A 276 0.52 2.82 6.80
C ALA A 276 0.71 1.38 7.27
N ALA A 277 1.04 0.50 6.34
CA ALA A 277 1.36 -0.88 6.66
C ALA A 277 2.47 -1.40 5.73
N ALA A 278 3.30 -2.29 6.24
CA ALA A 278 4.38 -2.88 5.48
C ALA A 278 4.70 -4.31 5.93
N ILE A 279 5.18 -5.11 4.97
CA ILE A 279 6.01 -6.28 5.25
C ILE A 279 7.45 -5.88 5.02
N VAL A 280 8.31 -6.20 5.98
CA VAL A 280 9.75 -5.94 5.93
C VAL A 280 10.46 -7.28 5.95
N GLN A 281 11.45 -7.45 5.07
CA GLN A 281 12.36 -8.58 5.04
C GLN A 281 13.79 -8.04 5.01
N SER A 282 14.50 -8.20 6.14
CA SER A 282 15.82 -7.62 6.39
C SER A 282 16.64 -8.55 7.28
N GLY A 283 17.88 -8.85 6.91
CA GLY A 283 18.85 -9.52 7.78
C GLY A 283 18.45 -10.89 8.37
N GLY A 284 17.58 -11.65 7.70
CA GLY A 284 17.07 -12.94 8.21
C GLY A 284 15.81 -12.84 9.09
N HIS A 285 15.32 -11.62 9.32
CA HIS A 285 14.07 -11.35 10.01
C HIS A 285 13.00 -10.91 9.01
N SER A 286 11.75 -11.28 9.27
CA SER A 286 10.61 -10.88 8.48
C SER A 286 9.46 -10.53 9.41
N TYR A 287 8.88 -9.36 9.24
CA TYR A 287 7.77 -8.90 10.09
C TYR A 287 6.77 -8.08 9.29
N ALA A 288 5.53 -8.05 9.77
CA ALA A 288 4.50 -7.14 9.29
C ALA A 288 4.27 -6.05 10.34
N ILE A 289 4.18 -4.80 9.92
CA ILE A 289 3.86 -3.64 10.75
C ILE A 289 2.70 -2.88 10.11
N SER A 290 1.77 -2.40 10.94
CA SER A 290 0.75 -1.45 10.54
C SER A 290 0.51 -0.43 11.63
N VAL A 291 0.25 0.80 11.22
CA VAL A 291 -0.10 1.91 12.09
C VAL A 291 -1.26 2.70 11.49
N TRP A 292 -2.11 3.18 12.36
CA TRP A 292 -2.92 4.37 12.11
C TRP A 292 -2.66 5.38 13.21
N SER A 293 -2.67 6.66 12.87
CA SER A 293 -2.69 7.73 13.86
C SER A 293 -3.38 8.98 13.31
N ASN A 294 -3.89 9.84 14.20
CA ASN A 294 -4.37 11.17 13.82
C ASN A 294 -3.27 12.08 13.25
N THR A 295 -1.99 11.69 13.36
CA THR A 295 -0.86 12.37 12.73
C THR A 295 0.24 11.38 12.36
N ASP A 296 0.90 11.62 11.22
CA ASP A 296 1.96 10.75 10.71
C ASP A 296 3.39 11.11 11.17
N LYS A 297 3.53 12.13 12.02
CA LYS A 297 4.83 12.68 12.49
C LYS A 297 5.76 11.61 13.07
N ASN A 298 5.20 10.61 13.74
CA ASN A 298 5.97 9.56 14.41
C ASN A 298 6.17 8.30 13.55
N PHE A 299 5.65 8.24 12.32
CA PHE A 299 5.68 7.02 11.52
C PHE A 299 7.12 6.59 11.17
N ALA A 300 7.98 7.52 10.78
CA ALA A 300 9.38 7.20 10.46
C ALA A 300 10.13 6.64 11.67
N ASN A 301 9.98 7.28 12.83
CA ASN A 301 10.57 6.83 14.09
C ASN A 301 10.00 5.49 14.56
N LEU A 302 8.71 5.25 14.35
CA LEU A 302 8.07 3.97 14.64
C LEU A 302 8.67 2.86 13.79
N GLY A 303 8.75 3.06 12.47
CA GLY A 303 9.35 2.10 11.56
C GLY A 303 10.79 1.76 11.93
N LYS A 304 11.61 2.79 12.19
CA LYS A 304 12.99 2.62 12.66
C LYS A 304 13.06 1.85 13.98
N THR A 305 12.23 2.19 14.96
CA THR A 305 12.24 1.56 16.28
C THR A 305 11.90 0.07 16.20
N VAL A 306 10.98 -0.30 15.30
CA VAL A 306 10.61 -1.69 15.08
C VAL A 306 11.71 -2.45 14.33
N GLU A 307 12.30 -1.86 13.28
CA GLU A 307 13.45 -2.45 12.56
C GLU A 307 14.63 -2.69 13.50
N ASP A 308 14.99 -1.69 14.32
CA ASP A 308 16.09 -1.79 15.29
C ASP A 308 15.82 -2.90 16.33
N TRP A 309 14.56 -3.14 16.70
CA TRP A 309 14.21 -4.22 17.62
C TRP A 309 14.27 -5.60 16.96
N PHE A 310 13.86 -5.73 15.70
CA PHE A 310 13.96 -7.00 14.98
C PHE A 310 15.40 -7.35 14.61
N SER A 311 16.26 -6.34 14.42
CA SER A 311 17.67 -6.50 14.07
C SER A 311 18.59 -6.79 15.27
N GLN A 312 18.08 -6.68 16.50
CA GLN A 312 18.81 -7.06 17.71
C GLN A 312 18.94 -8.59 17.76
N LYS A 313 20.18 -9.08 17.76
CA LYS A 313 20.52 -10.49 18.00
C LYS A 313 20.28 -10.87 19.45
#